data_AF-A0A844QQ69-F1
#
_entry.id   AF-A0A844QQ69-F1
#
_cell.length_a   1.000
_cell.length_b   1.000
_cell.length_c   1.000
_cell.angle_alpha   90.00
_cell.angle_beta   90.00
_cell.angle_gamma   90.00
#
_symmetry.space_group_name_H-M   'P 1'
#
loop_
_entity.id
_entity.type
_entity.pdbx_description
1 polymer ?
#
loop_
_entity_poly.entity_id
_entity_poly.type
_entity_poly.pdbx_seq_one_letter_code
_entity_poly.pdbx_strand_id
1 'polypeptide(L)'
;MDKQAHTHTHAPGPWEYNDPKKYTQGHGKFSETAVYAPGALFYWRMAEVQGPDEATEIATARLIAAAPDLLEALDWAIAEIEGRTRYDRERQFPDALSSARAALSKATGGE
;
A
#
# COMPACT_ATOMS: atom_id res chain seq x y z
N MET A 1 5.94 5.89 -32.42
CA MET A 1 5.85 4.49 -31.97
C MET A 1 5.87 4.50 -30.46
N ASP A 2 4.77 4.00 -29.92
CA ASP A 2 4.32 4.12 -28.54
C ASP A 2 5.28 3.54 -27.51
N LYS A 3 5.35 4.20 -26.36
CA LYS A 3 5.99 3.65 -25.16
C LYS A 3 5.22 2.38 -24.77
N GLN A 4 5.78 1.20 -25.05
CA GLN A 4 5.35 -0.01 -24.36
C GLN A 4 5.83 0.10 -22.91
N ALA A 5 4.92 0.60 -22.06
CA ALA A 5 5.08 0.63 -20.62
C ALA A 5 5.13 -0.80 -20.06
N HIS A 6 5.98 -1.00 -19.06
CA HIS A 6 6.25 -2.28 -18.43
C HIS A 6 4.96 -2.99 -17.99
N THR A 7 4.87 -4.26 -18.36
CA THR A 7 3.93 -5.26 -17.86
C THR A 7 4.03 -5.36 -16.34
N HIS A 8 2.96 -5.01 -15.61
CA HIS A 8 2.94 -5.08 -14.14
C HIS A 8 3.06 -6.54 -13.66
N THR A 9 4.14 -6.87 -12.95
CA THR A 9 4.33 -8.16 -12.24
C THR A 9 3.74 -8.16 -10.82
N HIS A 10 3.30 -6.99 -10.35
CA HIS A 10 2.68 -6.79 -9.04
C HIS A 10 1.19 -6.49 -9.19
N ALA A 11 0.37 -6.93 -8.23
CA ALA A 11 -1.05 -6.59 -8.25
C ALA A 11 -1.21 -5.06 -8.15
N PRO A 12 -1.91 -4.41 -9.10
CA PRO A 12 -2.08 -2.96 -9.07
C PRO A 12 -2.89 -2.57 -7.83
N GLY A 13 -2.38 -1.58 -7.08
CA GLY A 13 -3.11 -0.94 -6.00
C GLY A 13 -4.17 0.05 -6.52
N PRO A 14 -4.78 0.87 -5.64
CA PRO A 14 -4.54 0.94 -4.20
C PRO A 14 -5.04 -0.31 -3.45
N TRP A 15 -4.48 -0.61 -2.28
CA TRP A 15 -5.02 -1.65 -1.39
C TRP A 15 -5.43 -1.04 -0.05
N GLU A 16 -6.46 -1.63 0.54
CA GLU A 16 -7.02 -1.28 1.84
C GLU A 16 -6.94 -2.48 2.78
N TYR A 17 -6.95 -2.25 4.10
CA TYR A 17 -7.04 -3.34 5.09
C TYR A 17 -8.21 -3.07 6.04
N ASN A 18 -8.80 -4.12 6.60
CA ASN A 18 -9.79 -3.98 7.68
C ASN A 18 -9.11 -4.08 9.05
N ASP A 19 -9.52 -3.20 9.96
CA ASP A 19 -9.26 -3.35 11.39
C ASP A 19 -10.50 -4.01 12.02
N PRO A 20 -10.40 -5.26 12.51
CA PRO A 20 -11.54 -6.02 13.02
C PRO A 20 -12.20 -5.35 14.25
N LYS A 21 -11.50 -4.45 14.96
CA LYS A 21 -12.08 -3.66 16.06
C LYS A 21 -12.88 -2.46 15.58
N LYS A 22 -12.52 -1.88 14.43
CA LYS A 22 -13.18 -0.69 13.87
C LYS A 22 -14.32 -1.04 12.92
N TYR A 23 -14.32 -2.25 12.37
CA TYR A 23 -15.30 -2.69 11.37
C TYR A 23 -16.26 -3.76 11.90
N THR A 24 -17.28 -3.32 12.65
CA THR A 24 -18.49 -4.11 12.92
C THR A 24 -19.68 -3.50 12.20
N GLN A 25 -20.05 -4.00 11.02
CA GLN A 25 -21.31 -3.63 10.38
C GLN A 25 -22.16 -4.86 10.01
N GLY A 26 -23.38 -4.88 10.56
CA GLY A 26 -24.58 -5.45 9.94
C GLY A 26 -24.75 -6.97 9.96
N HIS A 27 -23.73 -7.76 9.63
CA HIS A 27 -23.93 -9.19 9.33
C HIS A 27 -22.89 -10.16 9.91
N GLY A 28 -22.10 -9.73 10.90
CA GLY A 28 -21.16 -10.60 11.62
C GLY A 28 -19.89 -9.86 12.00
N LYS A 29 -19.24 -10.27 13.08
CA LYS A 29 -17.84 -9.90 13.31
C LYS A 29 -17.01 -10.73 12.34
N PHE A 30 -16.44 -10.09 11.32
CA PHE A 30 -15.29 -10.71 10.67
C PHE A 30 -14.16 -10.67 11.70
N SER A 31 -13.82 -11.83 12.24
CA SER A 31 -12.75 -11.97 13.22
C SER A 31 -11.36 -11.83 12.60
N GLU A 32 -11.28 -11.71 11.27
CA GLU A 32 -10.04 -11.87 10.53
C GLU A 32 -9.56 -10.53 9.94
N THR A 33 -8.26 -10.30 10.05
CA THR A 33 -7.54 -9.22 9.39
C THR A 33 -7.25 -9.59 7.93
N ALA A 34 -7.56 -8.71 6.99
CA ALA A 34 -7.46 -8.97 5.55
C ALA A 34 -7.17 -7.70 4.74
N VAL A 35 -6.72 -7.91 3.50
CA VAL A 35 -6.41 -6.86 2.51
C VAL A 35 -7.38 -6.94 1.33
N TYR A 36 -7.79 -5.78 0.83
CA TYR A 36 -8.84 -5.59 -0.19
C TYR A 36 -8.38 -4.66 -1.31
N ALA A 37 -8.99 -4.83 -2.49
CA ALA A 37 -8.97 -3.81 -3.54
C ALA A 37 -9.89 -2.63 -3.17
N PRO A 38 -9.68 -1.43 -3.70
CA PRO A 38 -10.45 -0.24 -3.36
C PRO A 38 -11.90 -0.41 -3.82
N GLY A 39 -12.85 -0.06 -2.95
CA GLY A 39 -14.28 -0.18 -3.26
C GLY A 39 -14.80 -1.61 -3.37
N ALA A 40 -13.96 -2.64 -3.16
CA ALA A 40 -14.41 -4.02 -3.07
C ALA A 40 -15.05 -4.26 -1.68
N LEU A 41 -16.36 -4.04 -1.60
CA LEU A 41 -17.12 -4.33 -0.39
C LEU A 41 -17.21 -5.86 -0.18
N PHE A 42 -16.52 -6.32 0.88
CA PHE A 42 -16.75 -7.55 1.66
C PHE A 42 -16.62 -8.94 1.01
N TYR A 43 -16.65 -9.09 -0.32
CA TYR A 43 -16.65 -10.42 -0.96
C TYR A 43 -15.35 -10.83 -1.68
N TRP A 44 -14.41 -9.90 -1.85
CA TRP A 44 -13.21 -10.14 -2.66
C TRP A 44 -11.95 -9.74 -1.88
N ARG A 45 -11.62 -10.56 -0.88
CA ARG A 45 -10.33 -10.45 -0.16
C ARG A 45 -9.21 -10.82 -1.11
N MET A 46 -8.17 -10.00 -1.16
CA MET A 46 -6.95 -10.30 -1.92
C MET A 46 -6.01 -11.21 -1.10
N ALA A 47 -5.96 -10.97 0.21
CA ALA A 47 -5.19 -11.77 1.16
C ALA A 47 -5.86 -11.77 2.54
N GLU A 48 -5.78 -12.90 3.22
CA GLU A 48 -6.00 -13.01 4.67
C GLU A 48 -4.66 -12.95 5.37
N VAL A 49 -4.60 -12.26 6.51
CA VAL A 49 -3.39 -12.08 7.30
C VAL A 49 -3.55 -12.80 8.62
N GLN A 50 -2.68 -13.79 8.86
CA GLN A 50 -2.65 -14.54 10.11
C GLN A 50 -1.34 -14.28 10.85
N GLY A 51 -1.42 -14.14 12.17
CA GLY A 51 -0.28 -13.84 13.03
C GLY A 51 -0.41 -14.45 14.43
N PRO A 52 0.64 -14.32 15.26
CA PRO A 52 0.62 -14.79 16.64
C PRO A 52 -0.36 -14.01 17.53
N ASP A 53 -0.69 -12.77 17.14
CA ASP A 53 -1.66 -11.90 17.80
C ASP A 53 -2.26 -10.89 16.81
N GLU A 54 -3.38 -10.29 17.20
CA GLU A 54 -4.12 -9.30 16.39
C GLU A 54 -3.28 -8.05 16.05
N ALA A 55 -2.38 -7.63 16.94
CA ALA A 55 -1.54 -6.46 16.68
C ALA A 55 -0.55 -6.72 15.54
N THR A 56 0.02 -7.92 15.50
CA THR A 56 0.93 -8.39 14.45
C THR A 56 0.19 -8.55 13.12
N GLU A 57 -1.04 -9.07 13.15
CA GLU A 57 -1.89 -9.16 11.95
C GLU A 57 -2.18 -7.79 11.36
N ILE A 58 -2.63 -6.84 12.18
CA ILE A 58 -2.94 -5.48 11.73
C ILE A 58 -1.70 -4.79 11.18
N ALA A 59 -0.55 -4.91 11.86
CA ALA A 59 0.71 -4.34 11.38
C ALA A 59 1.13 -4.93 10.03
N THR A 60 0.96 -6.25 9.86
CA THR A 60 1.27 -6.95 8.61
C THR A 60 0.32 -6.53 7.49
N ALA A 61 -0.98 -6.43 7.76
CA ALA A 61 -1.97 -6.00 6.79
C ALA A 61 -1.74 -4.55 6.33
N ARG A 62 -1.37 -3.65 7.24
CA ARG A 62 -0.95 -2.27 6.91
C ARG A 62 0.26 -2.25 5.98
N LEU A 63 1.29 -3.03 6.29
CA LEU A 63 2.49 -3.14 5.47
C LEU A 63 2.16 -3.65 4.06
N ILE A 64 1.36 -4.71 3.95
CA ILE A 64 0.91 -5.23 2.65
C ILE A 64 0.12 -4.16 1.91
N ALA A 65 -0.85 -3.51 2.56
CA ALA A 65 -1.68 -2.49 1.93
C ALA A 65 -0.89 -1.27 1.42
N ALA A 66 0.26 -0.96 2.04
CA ALA A 66 1.17 0.10 1.62
C ALA A 66 2.19 -0.33 0.55
N ALA A 67 2.28 -1.63 0.22
CA ALA A 67 3.33 -2.16 -0.65
C ALA A 67 3.40 -1.51 -2.05
N PRO A 68 2.27 -1.21 -2.74
CA PRO A 68 2.33 -0.51 -4.03
C PRO A 68 2.97 0.88 -3.89
N ASP A 69 2.53 1.65 -2.90
CA ASP A 69 2.98 3.03 -2.66
C ASP A 69 4.47 3.06 -2.23
N LEU A 70 4.89 2.09 -1.41
CA LEU A 70 6.29 1.92 -0.99
C LEU A 70 7.19 1.52 -2.16
N LEU A 71 6.72 0.66 -3.07
CA LEU A 71 7.50 0.24 -4.23
C LEU A 71 7.77 1.43 -5.18
N GLU A 72 6.76 2.26 -5.42
CA GLU A 72 6.91 3.50 -6.21
C GLU A 72 7.89 4.48 -5.55
N ALA A 73 7.78 4.67 -4.24
CA ALA A 73 8.71 5.52 -3.48
C ALA A 73 10.17 5.01 -3.56
N LEU A 74 10.38 3.70 -3.50
CA LEU A 74 11.71 3.09 -3.62
C LEU A 74 12.29 3.22 -5.02
N ASP A 75 11.49 3.05 -6.07
CA ASP A 75 11.94 3.25 -7.45
C ASP A 75 12.42 4.69 -7.67
N TRP A 76 11.66 5.66 -7.15
CA TRP A 76 12.05 7.07 -7.17
C TRP A 76 13.36 7.31 -6.40
N ALA A 77 13.49 6.74 -5.19
CA ALA A 77 14.69 6.88 -4.36
C ALA A 77 15.94 6.28 -5.02
N ILE A 78 15.82 5.11 -5.65
CA ILE A 78 16.92 4.47 -6.40
C ILE A 78 17.34 5.36 -7.57
N ALA A 79 16.39 5.86 -8.36
CA ALA A 79 16.67 6.75 -9.48
C ALA A 79 17.42 8.03 -9.06
N GLU A 80 17.08 8.60 -7.89
CA GLU A 80 17.77 9.75 -7.30
C GLU A 80 19.20 9.39 -6.85
N ILE A 81 19.37 8.28 -6.12
CA ILE A 81 20.69 7.82 -5.63
C ILE A 81 21.68 7.59 -6.78
N GLU A 82 21.21 7.04 -7.89
CA GLU A 82 22.05 6.75 -9.05
C GLU A 82 22.26 7.97 -9.96
N GLY A 83 21.71 9.14 -9.62
CA GLY A 83 21.74 10.32 -10.48
C GLY A 83 21.02 10.12 -11.82
N ARG A 84 20.12 9.14 -11.90
CA ARG A 84 19.34 8.78 -13.09
C ARG A 84 17.98 9.48 -13.11
N THR A 85 17.86 10.64 -12.47
CA THR A 85 16.61 11.39 -12.49
C THR A 85 16.29 11.85 -13.91
N ARG A 86 15.52 11.02 -14.60
CA ARG A 86 14.67 11.43 -15.73
C ARG A 86 13.56 12.38 -15.27
N TYR A 87 13.51 12.64 -13.97
CA TYR A 87 12.54 13.44 -13.27
C TYR A 87 13.01 14.89 -13.16
N ASP A 88 12.09 15.82 -13.41
CA ASP A 88 12.27 17.23 -13.09
C ASP A 88 12.27 17.34 -11.56
N ARG A 89 13.47 17.32 -10.97
CA ARG A 89 13.67 17.30 -9.53
C ARG A 89 12.92 18.42 -8.83
N GLU A 90 12.94 19.64 -9.36
CA GLU A 90 12.31 20.78 -8.69
C GLU A 90 10.78 20.63 -8.63
N ARG A 91 10.18 20.04 -9.67
CA ARG A 91 8.73 19.82 -9.71
C ARG A 91 8.28 18.56 -9.02
N GLN A 92 9.04 17.48 -9.14
CA GLN A 92 8.58 16.14 -8.76
C GLN A 92 9.09 15.70 -7.38
N PHE A 93 10.15 16.32 -6.86
CA PHE A 93 10.68 16.00 -5.53
C PHE A 93 9.64 16.21 -4.41
N PRO A 94 8.90 17.34 -4.36
CA PRO A 94 7.91 17.54 -3.28
C PRO A 94 6.84 16.46 -3.27
N ASP A 95 6.32 16.09 -4.45
CA ASP A 95 5.26 15.09 -4.61
C ASP A 95 5.77 13.67 -4.28
N ALA A 96 6.97 13.31 -4.75
CA ALA A 96 7.59 12.03 -4.45
C ALA A 96 7.89 11.88 -2.95
N LEU A 97 8.42 12.93 -2.31
CA LEU A 97 8.71 12.93 -0.88
C LEU A 97 7.41 12.85 -0.06
N SER A 98 6.36 13.58 -0.46
CA SER A 98 5.04 13.53 0.18
C SER A 98 4.44 12.13 0.08
N SER A 99 4.48 11.52 -1.12
CA SER A 99 3.97 10.17 -1.37
C SER A 99 4.75 9.11 -0.57
N ALA A 100 6.08 9.22 -0.52
CA ALA A 100 6.92 8.32 0.29
C ALA A 100 6.59 8.43 1.78
N ARG A 101 6.36 9.64 2.30
CA ARG A 101 5.94 9.84 3.70
C ARG A 101 4.57 9.24 3.97
N ALA A 102 3.60 9.44 3.07
CA ALA A 102 2.27 8.86 3.19
C ALA A 102 2.32 7.33 3.18
N ALA A 103 3.11 6.73 2.29
CA ALA A 103 3.31 5.28 2.21
C ALA A 103 3.93 4.72 3.51
N LEU A 104 4.95 5.40 4.06
CA LEU A 104 5.55 5.03 5.34
C LEU A 104 4.57 5.18 6.50
N SER A 105 3.78 6.26 6.53
CA SER A 105 2.74 6.47 7.54
C SER A 105 1.71 5.35 7.51
N LYS A 106 1.22 5.00 6.32
CA LYS A 106 0.28 3.89 6.09
C LYS A 106 0.85 2.55 6.57
N ALA A 107 2.11 2.27 6.25
CA ALA A 107 2.78 1.03 6.62
C ALA A 107 3.04 0.90 8.14
N THR A 108 3.36 2.01 8.81
CA THR A 108 3.72 2.04 10.24
C THR A 108 2.54 2.37 11.17
N GLY A 109 1.39 2.76 10.60
CA GLY A 109 0.22 3.16 11.38
C GLY A 109 0.30 4.57 11.95
N GLY A 110 1.11 5.46 11.36
CA GLY A 110 1.10 6.89 11.67
C GLY A 110 -0.13 7.58 11.06
N GLU A 111 -0.77 8.44 11.84
CA GLU A 111 -1.82 9.37 11.36
C GLU A 111 -1.21 10.59 10.65
#